data_AF-A0A2X0MNG4-F1
#
_entry.id   AF-A0A2X0MNG4-F1
#
_cell.length_a   1.000
_cell.length_b   1.000
_cell.length_c   1.000
_cell.angle_alpha   90.00
_cell.angle_beta   90.00
_cell.angle_gamma   90.00
#
_symmetry.space_group_name_H-M   'P 1'
#
loop_
_entity.id
_entity.type
_entity.pdbx_description
1 polymer ?
#
loop_
_entity_poly.entity_id
_entity_poly.type
_entity_poly.pdbx_seq_one_letter_code
_entity_poly.pdbx_strand_id
1 'polypeptide(L)'
;MYASNKHMSSSYVPYASRPGWADLEPIPQKDAPNALVPIAYAEPYRDAMDTFRALVQKGELSTRGVELTEALIRMNPGHYSIWAYRAQTLLAIKADLTKELDLMDELIKEHLKSYQVWQHRRTIVTALQSSSREIPFTTRALAFDAKNYHTWAYRQWALLHFFTPSSTSHIEKDVASTSTAHQDQDSSAQVWQDELKYTEELLEKDVRNNSAWNHRFWVAFESGMGGRQDGVLGRELRYVKDKLALSPNNPSAWNYLRGILKQTSTPLSDLRTFVQPLALGQRETSTSSDEPEISQDAELPSWLAIEFLADIAAQEAKGNQDKEKAGESAALFRSLIQFDPIRTNYWLYRAEQVESVA
;
A
#
# COMPACT_ATOMS: atom_id res chain seq x y z
N MET A 1 -5.40 12.10 25.16
CA MET A 1 -6.08 11.73 26.42
C MET A 1 -5.86 10.24 26.63
N TYR A 2 -4.99 9.85 27.55
CA TYR A 2 -4.80 8.43 27.89
C TYR A 2 -6.00 7.97 28.69
N ALA A 3 -6.69 6.94 28.19
CA ALA A 3 -7.76 6.27 28.93
C ALA A 3 -7.19 5.73 30.24
N SER A 4 -7.87 6.04 31.35
CA SER A 4 -7.50 5.60 32.67
C SER A 4 -7.64 4.07 32.77
N ASN A 5 -6.52 3.36 32.85
CA ASN A 5 -6.51 1.97 33.29
C ASN A 5 -6.74 1.93 34.81
N LYS A 6 -8.02 1.99 35.21
CA LYS A 6 -8.46 1.50 36.52
C LYS A 6 -8.47 -0.02 36.46
N HIS A 7 -7.34 -0.64 36.77
CA HIS A 7 -7.19 -1.96 37.41
C HIS A 7 -5.71 -2.36 37.30
N MET A 8 -4.96 -2.20 38.40
CA MET A 8 -3.80 -3.00 38.85
C MET A 8 -2.87 -2.16 39.73
N SER A 9 -3.13 -2.15 41.05
CA SER A 9 -2.05 -2.00 42.03
C SER A 9 -1.39 -3.38 42.18
N SER A 10 -0.61 -3.76 41.18
CA SER A 10 0.47 -4.73 41.38
C SER A 10 1.71 -3.88 41.62
N SER A 11 2.33 -3.98 42.79
CA SER A 11 3.59 -3.27 43.04
C SER A 11 4.61 -3.69 41.98
N TYR A 12 5.08 -2.75 41.18
CA TYR A 12 6.14 -2.99 40.22
C TYR A 12 7.35 -3.62 40.92
N VAL A 13 7.93 -4.68 40.35
CA VAL A 13 9.13 -5.33 40.87
C VAL A 13 10.31 -4.99 39.95
N PRO A 14 11.36 -4.29 40.46
CA PRO A 14 12.53 -3.95 39.68
C PRO A 14 13.23 -5.18 39.09
N TYR A 15 13.82 -5.06 37.90
CA TYR A 15 14.47 -6.17 37.21
C TYR A 15 15.58 -6.81 38.07
N ALA A 16 16.41 -6.01 38.72
CA ALA A 16 17.47 -6.52 39.62
C ALA A 16 16.95 -7.41 40.78
N SER A 17 15.69 -7.25 41.18
CA SER A 17 15.06 -8.07 42.22
C SER A 17 14.35 -9.32 41.67
N ARG A 18 14.30 -9.49 40.34
CA ARG A 18 13.67 -10.66 39.71
C ARG A 18 14.65 -11.85 39.66
N PRO A 19 14.16 -13.09 39.84
CA PRO A 19 15.00 -14.28 39.67
C PRO A 19 15.67 -14.29 38.30
N GLY A 20 16.99 -14.55 38.28
CA GLY A 20 17.74 -14.62 37.04
C GLY A 20 18.02 -13.27 36.38
N TRP A 21 18.04 -12.16 37.13
CA TRP A 21 18.43 -10.83 36.63
C TRP A 21 19.51 -10.14 37.48
N ALA A 22 19.84 -10.69 38.66
CA ALA A 22 20.77 -10.09 39.61
C ALA A 22 22.24 -10.03 39.14
N ASP A 23 22.60 -10.74 38.06
CA ASP A 23 23.94 -10.69 37.43
C ASP A 23 24.12 -9.49 36.48
N LEU A 24 23.04 -8.75 36.18
CA LEU A 24 23.10 -7.55 35.35
C LEU A 24 23.03 -6.30 36.23
N GLU A 25 24.09 -5.50 36.23
CA GLU A 25 24.09 -4.16 36.82
C GLU A 25 23.43 -3.18 35.84
N PRO A 26 22.26 -2.57 36.16
CA PRO A 26 21.56 -1.68 35.25
C PRO A 26 22.40 -0.45 34.88
N ILE A 27 22.34 -0.04 33.61
CA ILE A 27 23.14 1.08 33.09
C ILE A 27 22.23 2.27 32.80
N PRO A 28 22.31 3.36 33.58
CA PRO A 28 21.51 4.57 33.36
C PRO A 28 21.72 5.19 31.97
N GLN A 29 20.67 5.82 31.44
CA GLN A 29 20.81 6.66 30.24
C GLN A 29 21.75 7.84 30.53
N LYS A 30 22.79 8.00 29.71
CA LYS A 30 23.73 9.12 29.81
C LYS A 30 23.29 10.30 28.95
N ASP A 31 22.28 11.03 29.42
CA ASP A 31 21.87 12.28 28.79
C ASP A 31 22.91 13.40 29.02
N ALA A 32 22.93 14.40 28.13
CA ALA A 32 23.76 15.59 28.32
C ALA A 32 23.30 16.37 29.57
N PRO A 33 24.21 17.05 30.30
CA PRO A 33 23.86 17.81 31.51
C PRO A 33 22.74 18.84 31.32
N ASN A 34 22.58 19.37 30.10
CA ASN A 34 21.52 20.31 29.71
C ASN A 34 20.70 19.76 28.54
N ALA A 35 20.23 18.51 28.64
CA ALA A 35 19.39 17.91 27.61
C ALA A 35 18.19 18.82 27.29
N LEU A 36 17.94 19.07 26.01
CA LEU A 36 16.87 19.99 25.57
C LEU A 36 15.47 19.35 25.65
N VAL A 37 15.39 18.02 25.55
CA VAL A 37 14.14 17.25 25.48
C VAL A 37 14.17 16.00 26.37
N PRO A 38 14.52 16.11 27.67
CA PRO A 38 14.54 14.97 28.56
C PRO A 38 13.10 14.47 28.79
N ILE A 39 12.91 13.17 28.71
CA ILE A 39 11.62 12.55 29.01
C ILE A 39 11.65 12.12 30.47
N ALA A 40 10.64 12.56 31.24
CA ALA A 40 10.43 12.09 32.61
C ALA A 40 9.84 10.66 32.59
N TYR A 41 10.70 9.65 32.37
CA TYR A 41 10.27 8.27 32.27
C TYR A 41 9.64 7.75 33.56
N ALA A 42 8.56 6.98 33.42
CA ALA A 42 8.05 6.17 34.51
C ALA A 42 9.09 5.11 34.92
N GLU A 43 9.13 4.77 36.21
CA GLU A 43 10.11 3.84 36.78
C GLU A 43 10.17 2.49 36.04
N PRO A 44 9.05 1.83 35.65
CA PRO A 44 9.11 0.57 34.91
C PRO A 44 9.85 0.67 33.58
N TYR A 45 9.67 1.77 32.85
CA TYR A 45 10.35 1.98 31.57
C TYR A 45 11.83 2.29 31.76
N ARG A 46 12.16 3.15 32.73
CA ARG A 46 13.56 3.48 33.06
C ARG A 46 14.35 2.24 33.46
N ASP A 47 13.84 1.46 34.40
CA ASP A 47 14.48 0.25 34.90
C ASP A 47 14.64 -0.82 33.79
N ALA A 48 13.62 -1.01 32.96
CA ALA A 48 13.72 -1.90 31.80
C ALA A 48 14.79 -1.44 30.79
N MET A 49 14.88 -0.14 30.49
CA MET A 49 15.88 0.41 29.57
C MET A 49 17.30 0.37 30.15
N ASP A 50 17.46 0.61 31.46
CA ASP A 50 18.74 0.50 32.14
C ASP A 50 19.26 -0.94 32.10
N THR A 51 18.36 -1.89 32.37
CA THR A 51 18.63 -3.33 32.28
C THR A 51 18.95 -3.74 30.84
N PHE A 52 18.21 -3.22 29.85
CA PHE A 52 18.46 -3.50 28.44
C PHE A 52 19.85 -3.02 27.99
N ARG A 53 20.27 -1.82 28.42
CA ARG A 53 21.62 -1.31 28.14
C ARG A 53 22.70 -2.22 28.73
N ALA A 54 22.52 -2.70 29.96
CA ALA A 54 23.43 -3.67 30.59
C ALA A 54 23.55 -4.97 29.78
N LEU A 55 22.40 -5.50 29.35
CA LEU A 55 22.31 -6.74 28.59
C LEU A 55 23.00 -6.60 27.22
N VAL A 56 22.78 -5.47 26.52
CA VAL A 56 23.45 -5.15 25.25
C VAL A 56 24.97 -4.98 25.45
N GLN A 57 25.42 -4.29 26.50
CA GLN A 57 26.85 -4.13 26.77
C GLN A 57 27.56 -5.47 27.02
N LYS A 58 26.87 -6.42 27.66
CA LYS A 58 27.37 -7.78 27.88
C LYS A 58 27.42 -8.61 26.60
N GLY A 59 26.81 -8.15 25.50
CA GLY A 59 26.69 -8.90 24.26
C GLY A 59 25.82 -10.16 24.41
N GLU A 60 24.95 -10.19 25.41
CA GLU A 60 24.14 -11.36 25.71
C GLU A 60 23.02 -11.50 24.67
N LEU A 61 22.77 -12.72 24.17
CA LEU A 61 21.62 -13.07 23.33
C LEU A 61 20.92 -14.26 23.98
N SER A 62 19.81 -14.02 24.69
CA SER A 62 19.19 -15.00 25.58
C SER A 62 17.66 -14.90 25.60
N THR A 63 17.00 -15.94 26.11
CA THR A 63 15.54 -15.97 26.28
C THR A 63 15.04 -14.83 27.18
N ARG A 64 15.72 -14.52 28.28
CA ARG A 64 15.36 -13.37 29.14
C ARG A 64 15.52 -12.02 28.42
N GLY A 65 16.46 -11.93 27.47
CA GLY A 65 16.59 -10.78 26.58
C GLY A 65 15.36 -10.61 25.66
N VAL A 66 14.82 -11.72 25.15
CA VAL A 66 13.56 -11.71 24.39
C VAL A 66 12.40 -11.24 25.29
N GLU A 67 12.27 -11.74 26.51
CA GLU A 67 11.22 -11.31 27.45
C GLU A 67 11.29 -9.80 27.75
N LEU A 68 12.49 -9.28 28.04
CA LEU A 68 12.70 -7.86 28.31
C LEU A 68 12.36 -6.98 27.09
N THR A 69 12.76 -7.40 25.89
CA THR A 69 12.46 -6.64 24.67
C THR A 69 10.96 -6.59 24.38
N GLU A 70 10.19 -7.63 24.69
CA GLU A 70 8.73 -7.59 24.55
C GLU A 70 8.12 -6.55 25.49
N ALA A 71 8.51 -6.55 26.77
CA ALA A 71 8.03 -5.57 27.74
C ALA A 71 8.32 -4.14 27.28
N LEU A 72 9.51 -3.90 26.73
CA LEU A 72 9.92 -2.60 26.19
C LEU A 72 9.13 -2.20 24.95
N ILE A 73 8.88 -3.14 24.02
CA ILE A 73 8.08 -2.90 22.81
C ILE A 73 6.65 -2.51 23.18
N ARG A 74 6.05 -3.17 24.17
CA ARG A 74 4.69 -2.84 24.66
C ARG A 74 4.62 -1.44 25.28
N MET A 75 5.72 -0.95 25.86
CA MET A 75 5.79 0.43 26.38
C MET A 75 6.14 1.46 25.30
N ASN A 76 6.97 1.10 24.32
CA ASN A 76 7.43 1.98 23.25
C ASN A 76 7.67 1.19 21.94
N PRO A 77 6.62 0.99 21.12
CA PRO A 77 6.74 0.22 19.87
C PRO A 77 7.58 0.93 18.81
N GLY A 78 7.89 2.22 18.99
CA GLY A 78 8.72 3.01 18.07
C GLY A 78 10.23 2.81 18.25
N HIS A 79 10.67 2.07 19.28
CA HIS A 79 12.09 1.95 19.60
C HIS A 79 12.82 0.93 18.71
N TYR A 80 13.28 1.38 17.54
CA TYR A 80 13.89 0.51 16.52
C TYR A 80 15.09 -0.33 16.99
N SER A 81 15.94 0.17 17.90
CA SER A 81 17.09 -0.62 18.40
C SER A 81 16.68 -1.86 19.18
N ILE A 82 15.53 -1.81 19.86
CA ILE A 82 15.00 -2.94 20.64
C ILE A 82 14.47 -4.01 19.69
N TRP A 83 13.78 -3.60 18.63
CA TRP A 83 13.34 -4.50 17.55
C TRP A 83 14.52 -5.18 16.84
N ALA A 84 15.57 -4.42 16.52
CA ALA A 84 16.77 -4.96 15.89
C ALA A 84 17.46 -6.02 16.78
N TYR A 85 17.66 -5.69 18.06
CA TYR A 85 18.23 -6.61 19.03
C TYR A 85 17.33 -7.85 19.23
N ARG A 86 16.01 -7.69 19.30
CA ARG A 86 15.04 -8.79 19.43
C ARG A 86 15.16 -9.76 18.26
N ALA A 87 15.15 -9.26 17.02
CA ALA A 87 15.28 -10.10 15.83
C ALA A 87 16.60 -10.88 15.83
N GLN A 88 17.73 -10.20 16.12
CA GLN A 88 19.04 -10.85 16.23
C GLN A 88 19.03 -11.96 17.28
N THR A 89 18.44 -11.70 18.45
CA THR A 89 18.39 -12.66 19.56
C THR A 89 17.55 -13.87 19.21
N LEU A 90 16.34 -13.66 18.64
CA LEU A 90 15.44 -14.75 18.23
C LEU A 90 16.12 -15.70 17.23
N LEU A 91 16.86 -15.15 16.26
CA LEU A 91 17.60 -15.95 15.28
C LEU A 91 18.79 -16.68 15.92
N ALA A 92 19.56 -16.00 16.78
CA ALA A 92 20.73 -16.59 17.43
C ALA A 92 20.37 -17.77 18.34
N ILE A 93 19.29 -17.65 19.11
CA ILE A 93 18.83 -18.72 20.01
C ILE A 93 17.97 -19.78 19.28
N LYS A 94 17.74 -19.61 17.98
CA LYS A 94 16.84 -20.47 17.17
C LYS A 94 15.46 -20.62 17.80
N ALA A 95 14.89 -19.49 18.22
CA ALA A 95 13.56 -19.44 18.79
C ALA A 95 12.49 -19.95 17.81
N ASP A 96 11.35 -20.38 18.34
CA ASP A 96 10.18 -20.68 17.53
C ASP A 96 9.57 -19.38 16.97
N LEU A 97 9.95 -19.06 15.73
CA LEU A 97 9.52 -17.87 15.02
C LEU A 97 8.01 -17.84 14.74
N THR A 98 7.32 -18.97 14.83
CA THR A 98 5.85 -19.03 14.68
C THR A 98 5.17 -18.31 15.84
N LYS A 99 5.68 -18.48 17.07
CA LYS A 99 5.19 -17.76 18.26
C LYS A 99 5.46 -16.27 18.15
N GLU A 100 6.58 -15.88 17.53
CA GLU A 100 6.86 -14.47 17.28
C GLU A 100 5.84 -13.85 16.32
N LEU A 101 5.40 -14.59 15.29
CA LEU A 101 4.30 -14.13 14.43
C LEU A 101 2.98 -13.99 15.19
N ASP A 102 2.72 -14.80 16.21
CA ASP A 102 1.53 -14.65 17.06
C ASP A 102 1.58 -13.36 17.88
N LEU A 103 2.76 -13.00 18.42
CA LEU A 103 2.97 -11.69 19.05
C LEU A 103 2.76 -10.56 18.03
N MET A 104 3.23 -10.71 16.79
CA MET A 104 3.03 -9.70 15.76
C MET A 104 1.54 -9.54 15.40
N ASP A 105 0.78 -10.63 15.35
CA ASP A 105 -0.67 -10.62 15.13
C ASP A 105 -1.41 -9.90 16.27
N GLU A 106 -0.90 -9.96 17.50
CA GLU A 106 -1.39 -9.20 18.64
C GLU A 106 -1.07 -7.70 18.50
N LEU A 107 0.23 -7.37 18.38
CA LEU A 107 0.71 -5.98 18.39
C LEU A 107 0.15 -5.15 17.24
N ILE A 108 -0.09 -5.75 16.07
CA ILE A 108 -0.54 -5.00 14.90
C ILE A 108 -1.96 -4.42 15.04
N LYS A 109 -2.79 -5.02 15.92
CA LYS A 109 -4.13 -4.50 16.23
C LYS A 109 -4.07 -3.14 16.91
N GLU A 110 -3.03 -2.92 17.72
CA GLU A 110 -2.82 -1.68 18.47
C GLU A 110 -1.87 -0.72 17.75
N HIS A 111 -0.97 -1.24 16.92
CA HIS A 111 0.16 -0.50 16.34
C HIS A 111 0.28 -0.64 14.82
N LEU A 112 -0.87 -0.68 14.12
CA LEU A 112 -0.95 -0.84 12.65
C LEU A 112 -0.15 0.20 11.84
N LYS A 113 0.19 1.35 12.44
CA LYS A 113 0.94 2.46 11.81
C LYS A 113 2.42 2.52 12.25
N SER A 114 2.92 1.50 12.93
CA SER A 114 4.33 1.41 13.32
C SER A 114 5.17 0.78 12.21
N TYR A 115 6.17 1.52 11.71
CA TYR A 115 7.16 0.98 10.76
C TYR A 115 7.87 -0.24 11.32
N GLN A 116 8.18 -0.23 12.62
CA GLN A 116 8.99 -1.26 13.26
C GLN A 116 8.25 -2.60 13.33
N VAL A 117 6.94 -2.60 13.64
CA VAL A 117 6.13 -3.83 13.69
C VAL A 117 6.09 -4.51 12.31
N TRP A 118 5.85 -3.73 11.25
CA TRP A 118 5.81 -4.26 9.87
C TRP A 118 7.19 -4.75 9.40
N GLN A 119 8.25 -4.00 9.69
CA GLN A 119 9.60 -4.40 9.34
C GLN A 119 10.04 -5.65 10.10
N HIS A 120 9.69 -5.76 11.38
CA HIS A 120 10.01 -6.94 12.17
C HIS A 120 9.26 -8.17 11.66
N ARG A 121 7.95 -8.05 11.38
CA ARG A 121 7.19 -9.15 10.76
C ARG A 121 7.85 -9.60 9.46
N ARG A 122 8.25 -8.66 8.59
CA ARG A 122 8.98 -8.94 7.34
C ARG A 122 10.26 -9.74 7.61
N THR A 123 11.06 -9.33 8.60
CA THR A 123 12.30 -10.01 8.99
C THR A 123 12.03 -11.45 9.45
N ILE A 124 11.03 -11.66 10.30
CA ILE A 124 10.67 -12.99 10.82
C ILE A 124 10.14 -13.90 9.72
N VAL A 125 9.24 -13.40 8.86
CA VAL A 125 8.70 -14.14 7.72
C VAL A 125 9.79 -14.49 6.71
N THR A 126 10.74 -13.59 6.47
CA THR A 126 11.90 -13.87 5.62
C THR A 126 12.77 -14.96 6.24
N ALA A 127 13.01 -14.94 7.55
CA ALA A 127 13.78 -15.99 8.20
C ALA A 127 13.07 -17.36 8.17
N LEU A 128 11.73 -17.36 8.26
CA LEU A 128 10.89 -18.56 8.14
C LEU A 128 10.80 -19.11 6.71
N GLN A 129 11.06 -18.27 5.69
CA GLN A 129 10.85 -18.62 4.28
C GLN A 129 9.44 -19.20 4.02
N SER A 130 8.41 -18.64 4.67
CA SER A 130 7.03 -19.13 4.57
C SER A 130 6.02 -17.99 4.42
N SER A 131 5.22 -18.04 3.35
CA SER A 131 4.12 -17.09 3.09
C SER A 131 2.76 -17.52 3.65
N SER A 132 2.69 -18.69 4.28
CA SER A 132 1.43 -19.38 4.65
C SER A 132 0.41 -18.53 5.42
N ARG A 133 0.87 -17.53 6.19
CA ARG A 133 0.02 -16.63 6.99
C ARG A 133 -0.23 -15.29 6.33
N GLU A 134 0.54 -14.89 5.33
CA GLU A 134 0.73 -13.46 4.99
C GLU A 134 -0.39 -12.87 4.14
N ILE A 135 -0.92 -13.63 3.18
CA ILE A 135 -2.08 -13.19 2.40
C ILE A 135 -3.32 -13.08 3.31
N PRO A 136 -3.72 -14.11 4.09
CA PRO A 136 -4.84 -13.97 5.02
C PRO A 136 -4.63 -12.88 6.08
N PHE A 137 -3.40 -12.71 6.57
CA PHE A 137 -3.06 -11.67 7.54
C PHE A 137 -3.29 -10.26 6.98
N THR A 138 -2.70 -9.96 5.82
CA THR A 138 -2.85 -8.64 5.18
C THR A 138 -4.30 -8.38 4.76
N THR A 139 -5.05 -9.40 4.36
CA THR A 139 -6.50 -9.28 4.11
C THR A 139 -7.26 -8.85 5.37
N ARG A 140 -6.98 -9.45 6.54
CA ARG A 140 -7.61 -9.03 7.81
C ARG A 140 -7.19 -7.63 8.23
N ALA A 141 -5.92 -7.27 8.05
CA ALA A 141 -5.43 -5.92 8.35
C ALA A 141 -6.11 -4.86 7.47
N LEU A 142 -6.30 -5.13 6.17
CA LEU A 142 -7.02 -4.24 5.25
C LEU A 142 -8.54 -4.22 5.51
N ALA A 143 -9.12 -5.29 6.04
CA ALA A 143 -10.51 -5.27 6.49
C ALA A 143 -10.72 -4.30 7.67
N PHE A 144 -9.69 -4.08 8.50
CA PHE A 144 -9.70 -3.10 9.58
C PHE A 144 -9.38 -1.67 9.10
N ASP A 145 -8.37 -1.51 8.25
CA ASP A 145 -8.00 -0.22 7.63
C ASP A 145 -7.62 -0.43 6.15
N ALA A 146 -8.60 -0.27 5.27
CA ALA A 146 -8.48 -0.55 3.84
C ALA A 146 -7.51 0.39 3.09
N LYS A 147 -7.04 1.45 3.75
CA LYS A 147 -6.14 2.46 3.19
C LYS A 147 -4.80 2.49 3.91
N ASN A 148 -4.51 1.50 4.76
CA ASN A 148 -3.26 1.43 5.49
C ASN A 148 -2.05 1.22 4.56
N TYR A 149 -1.19 2.23 4.49
CA TYR A 149 -0.05 2.23 3.54
C TYR A 149 0.96 1.11 3.82
N HIS A 150 1.26 0.85 5.09
CA HIS A 150 2.20 -0.21 5.47
C HIS A 150 1.69 -1.59 5.08
N THR A 151 0.38 -1.84 5.25
CA THR A 151 -0.23 -3.11 4.90
C THR A 151 -0.16 -3.35 3.39
N TRP A 152 -0.45 -2.33 2.58
CA TRP A 152 -0.33 -2.43 1.12
C TRP A 152 1.12 -2.67 0.67
N ALA A 153 2.07 -1.89 1.18
CA ALA A 153 3.48 -2.08 0.87
C ALA A 153 3.99 -3.48 1.29
N TYR A 154 3.56 -3.96 2.45
CA TYR A 154 3.90 -5.29 2.94
C TYR A 154 3.28 -6.40 2.09
N ARG A 155 2.00 -6.26 1.70
CA ARG A 155 1.30 -7.22 0.83
C ARG A 155 2.00 -7.33 -0.53
N GLN A 156 2.37 -6.20 -1.13
CA GLN A 156 3.13 -6.18 -2.39
C GLN A 156 4.50 -6.86 -2.24
N TRP A 157 5.23 -6.59 -1.16
CA TRP A 157 6.48 -7.30 -0.87
C TRP A 157 6.25 -8.81 -0.74
N ALA A 158 5.26 -9.25 0.03
CA ALA A 158 4.98 -10.67 0.24
C ALA A 158 4.63 -11.38 -1.09
N LEU A 159 3.82 -10.72 -1.92
CA LEU A 159 3.48 -11.18 -3.27
C LEU A 159 4.73 -11.36 -4.14
N LEU A 160 5.58 -10.33 -4.21
CA LEU A 160 6.81 -10.38 -4.99
C LEU A 160 7.81 -11.41 -4.46
N HIS A 161 7.95 -11.52 -3.13
CA HIS A 161 8.97 -12.36 -2.53
C HIS A 161 8.67 -13.85 -2.65
N PHE A 162 7.39 -14.24 -2.55
CA PHE A 162 7.00 -15.65 -2.47
C PHE A 162 6.25 -16.19 -3.68
N PHE A 163 5.67 -15.34 -4.51
CA PHE A 163 4.77 -15.78 -5.60
C PHE A 163 5.25 -15.33 -6.98
N THR A 164 6.49 -14.84 -7.11
CA THR A 164 7.09 -14.59 -8.42
C THR A 164 7.86 -15.82 -8.90
N PRO A 165 7.67 -16.27 -10.15
CA PRO A 165 8.47 -17.33 -10.73
C PRO A 165 9.95 -16.91 -10.73
N SER A 166 10.82 -17.76 -10.19
CA SER A 166 12.26 -17.53 -10.28
C SER A 166 12.71 -17.68 -11.74
N SER A 167 13.27 -16.63 -12.35
CA SER A 167 13.84 -16.67 -13.71
C SER A 167 15.10 -17.55 -13.85
N THR A 168 15.57 -18.18 -12.77
CA THR A 168 16.67 -19.16 -12.79
C THR A 168 16.15 -20.54 -13.18
N SER A 169 15.76 -20.70 -14.45
CA SER A 169 15.64 -22.01 -15.09
C SER A 169 16.54 -22.12 -16.34
N HIS A 170 17.68 -21.44 -16.32
CA HIS A 170 18.77 -21.71 -17.23
C HIS A 170 19.97 -22.20 -16.41
N ILE A 171 20.27 -23.50 -16.57
CA ILE A 171 21.34 -24.29 -15.91
C ILE A 171 20.93 -24.61 -14.46
N GLU A 172 20.33 -25.75 -14.13
CA GLU A 172 20.85 -27.11 -14.25
C GLU A 172 19.73 -28.08 -14.64
N LYS A 173 19.85 -28.70 -15.83
CA LYS A 173 19.26 -30.02 -16.04
C LYS A 173 20.23 -30.98 -15.38
N ASP A 174 19.98 -31.36 -14.13
CA ASP A 174 20.19 -32.73 -13.67
C ASP A 174 19.64 -32.93 -12.26
N VAL A 175 19.03 -34.11 -12.07
CA VAL A 175 18.58 -34.73 -10.81
C VAL A 175 17.20 -34.32 -10.25
N ALA A 176 16.18 -35.01 -10.77
CA ALA A 176 15.06 -35.60 -10.03
C ALA A 176 14.37 -34.80 -8.89
N SER A 177 13.46 -33.89 -9.26
CA SER A 177 12.30 -33.53 -8.42
C SER A 177 11.13 -33.01 -9.27
N THR A 178 10.53 -33.87 -10.08
CA THR A 178 9.54 -33.47 -11.11
C THR A 178 8.08 -33.45 -10.61
N SER A 179 7.81 -33.65 -9.31
CA SER A 179 6.43 -33.66 -8.78
C SER A 179 6.02 -32.42 -7.97
N THR A 180 6.95 -31.70 -7.33
CA THR A 180 6.64 -30.53 -6.48
C THR A 180 6.65 -29.20 -7.24
N ALA A 181 7.53 -29.04 -8.23
CA ALA A 181 7.67 -27.77 -8.97
C ALA A 181 6.43 -27.37 -9.78
N HIS A 182 5.64 -28.34 -10.26
CA HIS A 182 4.40 -28.06 -10.99
C HIS A 182 3.24 -27.63 -10.09
N GLN A 183 3.20 -28.08 -8.83
CA GLN A 183 2.17 -27.65 -7.86
C GLN A 183 2.44 -26.22 -7.35
N ASP A 184 3.72 -25.86 -7.16
CA ASP A 184 4.11 -24.52 -6.67
C ASP A 184 3.90 -23.41 -7.73
N GLN A 185 4.06 -23.72 -9.03
CA GLN A 185 3.78 -22.75 -10.10
C GLN A 185 2.28 -22.49 -10.30
N ASP A 186 1.46 -23.53 -10.25
CA ASP A 186 0.01 -23.42 -10.43
C ASP A 186 -0.63 -22.64 -9.25
N SER A 187 -0.12 -22.85 -8.03
CA SER A 187 -0.53 -22.07 -6.86
C SER A 187 -0.14 -20.58 -6.96
N SER A 188 1.04 -20.26 -7.51
CA SER A 188 1.49 -18.87 -7.67
C SER A 188 0.63 -18.10 -8.68
N ALA A 189 0.32 -18.71 -9.83
CA ALA A 189 -0.54 -18.10 -10.84
C ALA A 189 -1.95 -17.82 -10.27
N GLN A 190 -2.49 -18.76 -9.49
CA GLN A 190 -3.78 -18.59 -8.82
C GLN A 190 -3.78 -17.41 -7.84
N VAL A 191 -2.72 -17.25 -7.03
CA VAL A 191 -2.60 -16.12 -6.10
C VAL A 191 -2.69 -14.77 -6.82
N TRP A 192 -1.99 -14.60 -7.94
CA TRP A 192 -2.07 -13.34 -8.70
C TRP A 192 -3.43 -13.09 -9.34
N GLN A 193 -4.13 -14.13 -9.78
CA GLN A 193 -5.51 -13.99 -10.25
C GLN A 193 -6.45 -13.58 -9.11
N ASP A 194 -6.26 -14.16 -7.93
CA ASP A 194 -7.06 -13.82 -6.75
C ASP A 194 -6.73 -12.42 -6.21
N GLU A 195 -5.53 -11.88 -6.45
CA GLU A 195 -5.23 -10.48 -6.15
C GLU A 195 -6.06 -9.51 -7.00
N LEU A 196 -6.31 -9.80 -8.29
CA LEU A 196 -7.21 -8.98 -9.10
C LEU A 196 -8.64 -9.04 -8.55
N LYS A 197 -9.16 -10.24 -8.26
CA LYS A 197 -10.49 -10.41 -7.65
C LYS A 197 -10.59 -9.67 -6.31
N TYR A 198 -9.54 -9.74 -5.49
CA TYR A 198 -9.49 -9.03 -4.22
C TYR A 198 -9.59 -7.51 -4.40
N THR A 199 -8.94 -6.94 -5.43
CA THR A 199 -9.15 -5.51 -5.74
C THR A 199 -10.57 -5.20 -6.16
N GLU A 200 -11.25 -6.12 -6.85
CA GLU A 200 -12.65 -5.95 -7.27
C GLU A 200 -13.56 -5.91 -6.05
N GLU A 201 -13.42 -6.85 -5.12
CA GLU A 201 -14.18 -6.88 -3.86
C GLU A 201 -14.01 -5.59 -3.05
N LEU A 202 -12.80 -5.03 -3.00
CA LEU A 202 -12.53 -3.78 -2.31
C LEU A 202 -13.14 -2.56 -3.01
N LEU A 203 -13.12 -2.55 -4.35
CA LEU A 203 -13.68 -1.48 -5.16
C LEU A 203 -15.20 -1.54 -5.29
N GLU A 204 -15.80 -2.71 -5.10
CA GLU A 204 -17.25 -2.86 -4.92
C GLU A 204 -17.72 -2.26 -3.59
N LYS A 205 -16.92 -2.39 -2.52
CA LYS A 205 -17.21 -1.80 -1.21
C LYS A 205 -16.97 -0.29 -1.17
N ASP A 206 -15.84 0.17 -1.73
CA ASP A 206 -15.48 1.58 -1.84
C ASP A 206 -14.78 1.82 -3.18
N VAL A 207 -15.55 2.22 -4.20
CA VAL A 207 -15.03 2.56 -5.53
C VAL A 207 -14.05 3.74 -5.50
N ARG A 208 -14.04 4.55 -4.43
CA ARG A 208 -13.10 5.67 -4.24
C ARG A 208 -11.86 5.26 -3.43
N ASN A 209 -11.66 3.98 -3.16
CA ASN A 209 -10.45 3.49 -2.51
C ASN A 209 -9.25 3.53 -3.46
N ASN A 210 -8.50 4.65 -3.42
CA ASN A 210 -7.32 4.84 -4.25
C ASN A 210 -6.22 3.79 -4.03
N SER A 211 -6.11 3.22 -2.83
CA SER A 211 -5.12 2.16 -2.56
C SER A 211 -5.46 0.87 -3.29
N ALA A 212 -6.74 0.52 -3.40
CA ALA A 212 -7.20 -0.62 -4.18
C ALA A 212 -6.99 -0.39 -5.69
N TRP A 213 -7.27 0.81 -6.21
CA TRP A 213 -6.95 1.18 -7.59
C TRP A 213 -5.45 1.11 -7.88
N ASN A 214 -4.63 1.62 -6.97
CA ASN A 214 -3.17 1.53 -7.07
C ASN A 214 -2.70 0.08 -7.08
N HIS A 215 -3.21 -0.76 -6.17
CA HIS A 215 -2.85 -2.18 -6.12
C HIS A 215 -3.27 -2.91 -7.39
N ARG A 216 -4.48 -2.62 -7.92
CA ARG A 216 -4.94 -3.18 -9.19
C ARG A 216 -4.03 -2.79 -10.34
N PHE A 217 -3.59 -1.53 -10.40
CA PHE A 217 -2.68 -1.05 -11.45
C PHE A 217 -1.35 -1.79 -11.38
N TRP A 218 -0.81 -1.86 -10.16
CA TRP A 218 0.43 -2.56 -9.89
C TRP A 218 0.34 -4.05 -10.27
N VAL A 219 -0.72 -4.77 -9.86
CA VAL A 219 -0.92 -6.18 -10.24
C VAL A 219 -1.01 -6.33 -11.76
N ALA A 220 -1.83 -5.51 -12.43
CA ALA A 220 -2.09 -5.64 -13.85
C ALA A 220 -0.89 -5.25 -14.74
N PHE A 221 -0.09 -4.26 -14.36
CA PHE A 221 0.89 -3.63 -15.26
C PHE A 221 2.32 -3.60 -14.75
N GLU A 222 2.56 -3.44 -13.44
CA GLU A 222 3.91 -3.16 -12.92
C GLU A 222 4.57 -4.37 -12.23
N SER A 223 3.77 -5.29 -11.71
CA SER A 223 4.26 -6.48 -11.00
C SER A 223 4.95 -7.49 -11.93
N GLY A 224 4.69 -7.41 -13.24
CA GLY A 224 5.08 -8.42 -14.22
C GLY A 224 4.18 -9.67 -14.25
N MET A 225 3.15 -9.72 -13.39
CA MET A 225 2.32 -10.91 -13.14
C MET A 225 0.86 -10.77 -13.63
N GLY A 226 0.50 -9.65 -14.25
CA GLY A 226 -0.88 -9.35 -14.69
C GLY A 226 -1.41 -10.15 -15.89
N GLY A 227 -0.60 -11.03 -16.48
CA GLY A 227 -0.90 -11.83 -17.68
C GLY A 227 -0.23 -11.34 -18.96
N ARG A 228 -0.55 -11.96 -20.11
CA ARG A 228 -0.05 -11.52 -21.42
C ARG A 228 -0.65 -10.17 -21.81
N GLN A 229 0.19 -9.25 -22.26
CA GLN A 229 -0.19 -7.85 -22.55
C GLN A 229 -1.43 -7.71 -23.45
N ASP A 230 -1.56 -8.57 -24.47
CA ASP A 230 -2.63 -8.48 -25.48
C ASP A 230 -4.06 -8.57 -24.89
N GLY A 231 -4.25 -9.26 -23.76
CA GLY A 231 -5.55 -9.38 -23.09
C GLY A 231 -5.78 -8.41 -21.93
N VAL A 232 -4.70 -7.85 -21.37
CA VAL A 232 -4.76 -7.00 -20.17
C VAL A 232 -5.40 -5.65 -20.49
N LEU A 233 -5.02 -5.02 -21.61
CA LEU A 233 -5.56 -3.70 -21.99
C LEU A 233 -7.09 -3.72 -22.11
N GLY A 234 -7.64 -4.65 -22.89
CA GLY A 234 -9.10 -4.73 -23.08
C GLY A 234 -9.85 -5.05 -21.79
N ARG A 235 -9.31 -5.93 -20.95
CA ARG A 235 -9.86 -6.27 -19.63
C ARG A 235 -9.93 -5.04 -18.72
N GLU A 236 -8.81 -4.32 -18.57
CA GLU A 236 -8.73 -3.19 -17.65
C GLU A 236 -9.46 -1.94 -18.16
N LEU A 237 -9.48 -1.70 -19.48
CA LEU A 237 -10.30 -0.64 -20.06
C LEU A 237 -11.79 -0.88 -19.82
N ARG A 238 -12.29 -2.11 -20.03
CA ARG A 238 -13.68 -2.44 -19.71
C ARG A 238 -13.97 -2.19 -18.23
N TYR A 239 -13.13 -2.72 -17.35
CA TYR A 239 -13.32 -2.58 -15.91
C TYR A 239 -13.37 -1.12 -15.44
N VAL A 240 -12.43 -0.26 -15.89
CA VAL A 240 -12.44 1.15 -15.47
C VAL A 240 -13.61 1.91 -16.06
N LYS A 241 -14.01 1.61 -17.31
CA LYS A 241 -15.20 2.20 -17.94
C LYS A 241 -16.46 1.87 -17.15
N ASP A 242 -16.64 0.62 -16.71
CA ASP A 242 -17.77 0.21 -15.88
C ASP A 242 -17.82 1.01 -14.57
N LYS A 243 -16.68 1.20 -13.90
CA LYS A 243 -16.62 1.99 -12.66
C LYS A 243 -16.83 3.49 -12.88
N LEU A 244 -16.41 4.02 -14.03
CA LEU A 244 -16.66 5.41 -14.42
C LEU A 244 -18.12 5.65 -14.79
N ALA A 245 -18.78 4.69 -15.44
CA ALA A 245 -20.22 4.75 -15.73
C ALA A 245 -21.07 4.74 -14.45
N LEU A 246 -20.56 4.12 -13.37
CA LEU A 246 -21.17 4.16 -12.04
C LEU A 246 -20.87 5.46 -11.28
N SER A 247 -19.61 5.91 -11.26
CA SER A 247 -19.16 7.04 -10.45
C SER A 247 -18.25 7.97 -11.28
N PRO A 248 -18.80 8.77 -12.19
CA PRO A 248 -18.04 9.50 -13.20
C PRO A 248 -17.25 10.69 -12.65
N ASN A 249 -17.48 11.11 -11.40
CA ASN A 249 -16.68 12.12 -10.69
C ASN A 249 -15.66 11.50 -9.70
N ASN A 250 -15.30 10.23 -9.86
CA ASN A 250 -14.28 9.56 -9.03
C ASN A 250 -12.86 9.79 -9.57
N PRO A 251 -12.01 10.59 -8.89
CA PRO A 251 -10.66 10.88 -9.38
C PRO A 251 -9.77 9.63 -9.48
N SER A 252 -9.96 8.63 -8.62
CA SER A 252 -9.14 7.41 -8.63
C SER A 252 -9.35 6.59 -9.91
N ALA A 253 -10.59 6.47 -10.38
CA ALA A 253 -10.90 5.76 -11.63
C ALA A 253 -10.35 6.51 -12.86
N TRP A 254 -10.43 7.84 -12.89
CA TRP A 254 -9.83 8.65 -13.96
C TRP A 254 -8.31 8.57 -13.98
N ASN A 255 -7.67 8.64 -12.80
CA ASN A 255 -6.22 8.47 -12.69
C ASN A 255 -5.78 7.07 -13.13
N TYR A 256 -6.57 6.04 -12.81
CA TYR A 256 -6.35 4.68 -13.28
C TYR A 256 -6.46 4.56 -14.80
N LEU A 257 -7.53 5.11 -15.41
CA LEU A 257 -7.71 5.16 -16.87
C LEU A 257 -6.51 5.84 -17.54
N ARG A 258 -6.13 7.03 -17.08
CA ARG A 258 -4.97 7.76 -17.63
C ARG A 258 -3.67 6.98 -17.45
N GLY A 259 -3.53 6.26 -16.33
CA GLY A 259 -2.41 5.35 -16.08
C GLY A 259 -2.34 4.22 -17.10
N ILE A 260 -3.46 3.55 -17.39
CA ILE A 260 -3.54 2.50 -18.42
C ILE A 260 -3.09 3.05 -19.76
N LEU A 261 -3.71 4.14 -20.22
CA LEU A 261 -3.44 4.72 -21.54
C LEU A 261 -1.97 5.12 -21.71
N LYS A 262 -1.37 5.69 -20.65
CA LYS A 262 0.05 6.01 -20.63
C LYS A 262 0.92 4.74 -20.69
N GLN A 263 0.59 3.72 -19.91
CA GLN A 263 1.36 2.47 -19.83
C GLN A 263 1.34 1.69 -21.15
N THR A 264 0.22 1.74 -21.87
CA THR A 264 0.04 1.01 -23.14
C THR A 264 0.28 1.88 -24.37
N SER A 265 0.72 3.13 -24.19
CA SER A 265 0.84 4.12 -25.28
C SER A 265 -0.44 4.27 -26.11
N THR A 266 -1.61 4.09 -25.49
CA THR A 266 -2.90 4.22 -26.16
C THR A 266 -3.30 5.70 -26.22
N PRO A 267 -3.63 6.24 -27.41
CA PRO A 267 -4.08 7.63 -27.56
C PRO A 267 -5.32 7.94 -26.71
N LEU A 268 -5.38 9.14 -26.12
CA LEU A 268 -6.57 9.58 -25.38
C LEU A 268 -7.80 9.69 -26.29
N SER A 269 -7.58 10.02 -27.57
CA SER A 269 -8.63 10.14 -28.59
C SER A 269 -9.46 8.87 -28.77
N ASP A 270 -8.88 7.70 -28.52
CA ASP A 270 -9.57 6.40 -28.66
C ASP A 270 -10.73 6.25 -27.67
N LEU A 271 -10.69 7.02 -26.58
CA LEU A 271 -11.70 7.00 -25.52
C LEU A 271 -12.75 8.12 -25.68
N ARG A 272 -12.65 8.95 -26.73
CA ARG A 272 -13.54 10.10 -26.96
C ARG A 272 -15.02 9.71 -26.94
N THR A 273 -15.39 8.63 -27.65
CA THR A 273 -16.78 8.15 -27.75
C THR A 273 -17.38 7.79 -26.39
N PHE A 274 -16.58 7.18 -25.51
CA PHE A 274 -16.99 6.83 -24.14
C PHE A 274 -17.09 8.06 -23.23
N VAL A 275 -16.12 8.97 -23.31
CA VAL A 275 -15.98 10.11 -22.40
C VAL A 275 -16.99 11.22 -22.69
N GLN A 276 -17.34 11.43 -23.97
CA GLN A 276 -18.17 12.55 -24.39
C GLN A 276 -19.57 12.59 -23.74
N PRO A 277 -20.33 11.49 -23.66
CA PRO A 277 -21.61 11.45 -22.95
C PRO A 277 -21.49 11.86 -21.47
N LEU A 278 -20.41 11.44 -20.79
CA LEU A 278 -20.16 11.80 -19.38
C LEU A 278 -19.90 13.29 -19.21
N ALA A 279 -19.17 13.92 -20.14
CA ALA A 279 -18.87 15.34 -20.11
C ALA A 279 -20.12 16.21 -20.44
N LEU A 280 -20.98 15.73 -21.35
CA LEU A 280 -22.19 16.44 -21.79
C LEU A 280 -23.41 16.18 -20.90
N GLY A 281 -23.30 15.25 -19.94
CA GLY A 281 -24.41 14.81 -19.10
C GLY A 281 -25.50 14.05 -19.86
N GLN A 282 -25.11 13.36 -20.94
CA GLN A 282 -25.98 12.54 -21.76
C GLN A 282 -25.92 11.09 -21.29
N ARG A 283 -27.07 10.52 -20.89
CA ARG A 283 -27.16 9.13 -20.42
C ARG A 283 -27.38 8.12 -21.54
N GLU A 284 -27.99 8.54 -22.64
CA GLU A 284 -28.22 7.70 -23.81
C GLU A 284 -26.97 7.69 -24.69
N THR A 285 -26.25 6.57 -24.71
CA THR A 285 -25.15 6.33 -25.64
C THR A 285 -25.74 5.82 -26.95
N SER A 286 -25.84 6.67 -27.97
CA SER A 286 -26.53 6.33 -29.22
C SER A 286 -25.76 5.43 -30.17
N THR A 287 -24.60 4.83 -29.83
CA THR A 287 -23.69 4.36 -30.91
C THR A 287 -22.86 3.07 -30.76
N SER A 288 -22.78 2.33 -29.65
CA SER A 288 -22.17 0.97 -29.70
C SER A 288 -22.61 0.04 -28.57
N SER A 289 -22.70 -1.26 -28.87
CA SER A 289 -23.05 -2.32 -27.91
C SER A 289 -21.99 -2.59 -26.85
N ASP A 290 -20.80 -2.00 -27.00
CA ASP A 290 -19.60 -2.40 -26.25
C ASP A 290 -19.25 -1.44 -25.10
N GLU A 291 -19.92 -0.28 -25.02
CA GLU A 291 -19.74 0.67 -23.91
C GLU A 291 -20.74 0.39 -22.78
N PRO A 292 -20.34 0.57 -21.51
CA PRO A 292 -21.23 0.32 -20.39
C PRO A 292 -22.36 1.35 -20.30
N GLU A 293 -23.51 0.89 -19.82
CA GLU A 293 -24.64 1.76 -19.50
C GLU A 293 -24.28 2.70 -18.35
N ILE A 294 -24.53 4.00 -18.54
CA ILE A 294 -24.31 5.01 -17.51
C ILE A 294 -25.38 4.87 -16.43
N SER A 295 -24.96 4.71 -15.18
CA SER A 295 -25.88 4.54 -14.06
C SER A 295 -26.85 5.71 -13.93
N GLN A 296 -28.09 5.43 -13.52
CA GLN A 296 -29.07 6.49 -13.23
C GLN A 296 -28.59 7.41 -12.09
N ASP A 297 -27.86 6.85 -11.14
CA ASP A 297 -27.30 7.55 -9.99
C ASP A 297 -25.98 8.28 -10.32
N ALA A 298 -25.50 8.19 -11.56
CA ALA A 298 -24.26 8.86 -11.96
C ALA A 298 -24.40 10.39 -11.88
N GLU A 299 -23.47 11.02 -11.16
CA GLU A 299 -23.38 12.48 -11.02
C GLU A 299 -22.85 13.11 -12.31
N LEU A 300 -23.74 13.76 -13.08
CA LEU A 300 -23.43 14.35 -14.37
C LEU A 300 -23.75 15.87 -14.39
N PRO A 301 -23.04 16.69 -15.21
CA PRO A 301 -21.89 16.31 -16.04
C PRO A 301 -20.66 15.97 -15.20
N SER A 302 -19.78 15.13 -15.74
CA SER A 302 -18.49 14.85 -15.11
C SER A 302 -17.47 15.91 -15.51
N TRP A 303 -17.01 16.69 -14.54
CA TRP A 303 -15.97 17.69 -14.79
C TRP A 303 -14.61 17.04 -15.09
N LEU A 304 -14.37 15.82 -14.61
CA LEU A 304 -13.19 15.03 -14.96
C LEU A 304 -13.25 14.51 -16.40
N ALA A 305 -14.45 14.23 -16.92
CA ALA A 305 -14.65 13.93 -18.33
C ALA A 305 -14.40 15.18 -19.21
N ILE A 306 -14.85 16.36 -18.76
CA ILE A 306 -14.55 17.64 -19.42
C ILE A 306 -13.04 17.88 -19.48
N GLU A 307 -12.32 17.67 -18.37
CA GLU A 307 -10.85 17.73 -18.33
C GLU A 307 -10.22 16.76 -19.33
N PHE A 308 -10.72 15.52 -19.40
CA PHE A 308 -10.22 14.52 -20.34
C PHE A 308 -10.41 14.95 -21.79
N LEU A 309 -11.58 15.49 -22.17
CA LEU A 309 -11.82 16.03 -23.52
C LEU A 309 -10.92 17.24 -23.82
N ALA A 310 -10.68 18.12 -22.84
CA ALA A 310 -9.77 19.25 -22.99
C ALA A 310 -8.35 18.77 -23.32
N ASP A 311 -7.89 17.68 -22.69
CA ASP A 311 -6.60 17.07 -22.98
C ASP A 311 -6.54 16.42 -24.38
N ILE A 312 -7.62 15.77 -24.85
CA ILE A 312 -7.65 15.23 -26.21
C ILE A 312 -7.52 16.38 -27.23
N ALA A 313 -8.33 17.44 -27.08
CA ALA A 313 -8.27 18.60 -27.97
C ALA A 313 -6.90 19.29 -27.94
N ALA A 314 -6.25 19.36 -26.78
CA ALA A 314 -4.89 19.89 -26.65
C ALA A 314 -3.85 19.05 -27.42
N GLN A 315 -3.96 17.72 -27.38
CA GLN A 315 -3.06 16.82 -28.10
C GLN A 315 -3.25 16.94 -29.62
N GLU A 316 -4.50 17.03 -30.10
CA GLU A 316 -4.83 17.24 -31.51
C GLU A 316 -4.34 18.59 -32.02
N ALA A 317 -4.55 19.67 -31.25
CA ALA A 317 -4.06 21.00 -31.56
C ALA A 317 -2.54 21.02 -31.76
N LYS A 318 -1.79 20.40 -30.83
CA LYS A 318 -0.34 20.32 -30.91
C LYS A 318 0.16 19.45 -32.07
N GLY A 319 -0.50 18.32 -32.33
CA GLY A 319 -0.12 17.40 -33.41
C GLY A 319 -0.29 18.00 -34.80
N ASN A 320 -1.35 18.81 -34.99
CA ASN A 320 -1.77 19.32 -36.29
C ASN A 320 -1.58 20.83 -36.48
N GLN A 321 -1.07 21.55 -35.47
CA GLN A 321 -1.05 23.03 -35.41
C GLN A 321 -2.45 23.63 -35.63
N ASP A 322 -3.47 22.98 -35.05
CA ASP A 322 -4.87 23.30 -35.26
C ASP A 322 -5.35 24.34 -34.24
N LYS A 323 -5.55 25.57 -34.72
CA LYS A 323 -6.01 26.72 -33.93
C LYS A 323 -7.44 26.57 -33.44
N GLU A 324 -8.30 25.89 -34.19
CA GLU A 324 -9.68 25.65 -33.78
C GLU A 324 -9.69 24.69 -32.57
N LYS A 325 -8.92 23.61 -32.66
CA LYS A 325 -8.75 22.66 -31.54
C LYS A 325 -8.08 23.27 -30.33
N ALA A 326 -7.13 24.19 -30.53
CA ALA A 326 -6.54 24.94 -29.43
C ALA A 326 -7.58 25.81 -28.70
N GLY A 327 -8.43 26.51 -29.46
CA GLY A 327 -9.54 27.29 -28.92
C GLY A 327 -10.56 26.42 -28.16
N GLU A 328 -10.93 25.27 -28.72
CA GLU A 328 -11.82 24.28 -28.07
C GLU A 328 -11.24 23.82 -26.73
N SER A 329 -9.98 23.38 -26.72
CA SER A 329 -9.29 22.92 -25.51
C SER A 329 -9.21 24.01 -24.43
N ALA A 330 -8.81 25.23 -24.82
CA ALA A 330 -8.69 26.34 -23.89
C ALA A 330 -10.04 26.76 -23.30
N ALA A 331 -11.12 26.72 -24.09
CA ALA A 331 -12.48 26.96 -23.60
C ALA A 331 -12.91 25.88 -22.59
N LEU A 332 -12.63 24.61 -22.87
CA LEU A 332 -12.93 23.51 -21.94
C LEU A 332 -12.15 23.66 -20.63
N PHE A 333 -10.85 23.95 -20.65
CA PHE A 333 -10.07 24.21 -19.43
C PHE A 333 -10.64 25.37 -18.61
N ARG A 334 -10.99 26.49 -19.25
CA ARG A 334 -11.61 27.63 -18.55
C ARG A 334 -12.96 27.27 -17.96
N SER A 335 -13.75 26.42 -18.62
CA SER A 335 -15.03 25.97 -18.08
C SER A 335 -14.90 25.18 -16.77
N LEU A 336 -13.76 24.54 -16.51
CA LEU A 336 -13.52 23.77 -15.27
C LEU A 336 -13.47 24.64 -14.01
N ILE A 337 -13.22 25.94 -14.14
CA ILE A 337 -13.19 26.89 -13.02
C ILE A 337 -14.51 26.87 -12.25
N GLN A 338 -15.65 26.65 -12.93
CA GLN A 338 -16.97 26.58 -12.28
C GLN A 338 -17.13 25.33 -11.39
N PHE A 339 -16.43 24.24 -11.71
CA PHE A 339 -16.50 22.97 -10.99
C PHE A 339 -15.39 22.82 -9.95
N ASP A 340 -14.27 23.52 -10.15
CA ASP A 340 -13.05 23.35 -9.38
C ASP A 340 -12.32 24.69 -9.17
N PRO A 341 -12.94 25.63 -8.42
CA PRO A 341 -12.43 26.98 -8.25
C PRO A 341 -11.07 27.04 -7.52
N ILE A 342 -10.74 26.01 -6.72
CA ILE A 342 -9.46 25.96 -6.00
C ILE A 342 -8.26 25.84 -6.96
N ARG A 343 -8.45 25.30 -8.16
CA ARG A 343 -7.42 25.19 -9.21
C ARG A 343 -7.62 26.21 -10.33
N THR A 344 -8.28 27.35 -10.09
CA THR A 344 -8.48 28.42 -11.08
C THR A 344 -7.19 28.78 -11.82
N ASN A 345 -6.10 29.05 -11.08
CA ASN A 345 -4.82 29.42 -11.68
C ASN A 345 -4.22 28.29 -12.54
N TYR A 346 -4.46 27.03 -12.16
CA TYR A 346 -4.01 25.89 -12.95
C TYR A 346 -4.80 25.80 -14.26
N TRP A 347 -6.12 25.97 -14.23
CA TRP A 347 -6.94 25.92 -15.45
C TRP A 347 -6.66 27.05 -16.43
N LEU A 348 -6.44 28.26 -15.92
CA LEU A 348 -6.01 29.40 -16.74
C LEU A 348 -4.64 29.14 -17.36
N TYR A 349 -3.68 28.63 -16.58
CA TYR A 349 -2.37 28.23 -17.09
C TYR A 349 -2.46 27.15 -18.19
N ARG A 350 -3.31 26.12 -18.01
CA ARG A 350 -3.51 25.07 -19.03
C ARG A 350 -4.11 25.66 -20.32
N ALA A 351 -5.07 26.57 -20.21
CA ALA A 351 -5.68 27.23 -21.37
C ALA A 351 -4.66 28.09 -22.15
N GLU A 352 -3.90 28.94 -21.44
CA GLU A 352 -2.84 29.78 -22.04
C GLU A 352 -1.75 28.93 -22.69
N GLN A 353 -1.38 27.81 -22.07
CA GLN A 353 -0.39 26.88 -22.62
C GLN A 353 -0.83 26.34 -23.98
N VAL A 354 -2.09 25.92 -24.15
CA VAL A 354 -2.56 25.37 -25.43
C VAL A 354 -2.67 26.46 -26.50
N GLU A 355 -3.14 27.65 -26.12
CA GLU A 355 -3.21 28.81 -27.02
C GLU A 355 -1.84 29.25 -27.53
N SER A 356 -0.78 29.06 -26.74
CA SER A 356 0.59 29.40 -27.15
C SER A 356 1.22 28.42 -28.17
N VAL A 357 0.63 27.24 -28.36
CA VAL A 357 1.18 26.13 -29.17
C VAL A 357 0.57 26.07 -30.57
N ALA A 358 -0.53 26.79 -30.82
CA ALA A 358 -1.21 26.87 -32.12
C ALA A 358 -0.97 28.22 -32.81
#